data_AF-A0A453AW37-F1
#
_entry.id   AF-A0A453AW37-F1
#
_cell.length_a   1.000
_cell.length_b   1.000
_cell.length_c   1.000
_cell.angle_alpha   90.00
_cell.angle_beta   90.00
_cell.angle_gamma   90.00
#
_symmetry.space_group_name_H-M   'P 1'
#
loop_
_entity.id
_entity.type
_entity.pdbx_description
1 polymer ?
#
loop_
_entity_poly.entity_id
_entity_poly.type
_entity_poly.pdbx_seq_one_letter_code
_entity_poly.pdbx_strand_id
1 'polypeptide(L)'
;MFRVLQRVNHPGNLDKASPNAGYILLMFYNLYDGKSRREFESELYERFGSLVKMPLLKPERAPLPGDVKTILDEGMSLFRLHQSRAEPSKGSYAQEWAQWEKRLRVVLSRNANYLTSIQVPFDVAVKEVLEQLKAVAKGDVKTPDTAKRRFGNIVFAAVTVPQADILSLLRKLGENDGDVNNFLNGIKVEDNLSKAHVTLAHKRAHGVAAVASYGVYQNQEVPVSFNAFLYTDKMAALEAQLGTVNGEKIDSKNDWPHVTLWTAPGVAPKEANMLPQLFSSGQAKRVLIDPPITITGVLDFY
;
A
#
# COMPACT_ATOMS: atom_id res chain seq x y z
N MET A 1 5.59 -26.09 5.02
CA MET A 1 6.63 -26.53 5.99
C MET A 1 7.00 -28.00 5.84
N PHE A 2 6.07 -28.94 6.02
CA PHE A 2 6.34 -30.38 5.96
C PHE A 2 7.19 -30.83 4.75
N ARG A 3 6.79 -30.49 3.52
CA ARG A 3 7.57 -30.80 2.29
C ARG A 3 9.03 -30.31 2.34
N VAL A 4 9.28 -29.13 2.93
CA VAL A 4 10.62 -28.53 3.01
C VAL A 4 11.50 -29.33 3.98
N LEU A 5 10.94 -29.71 5.12
CA LEU A 5 11.63 -30.51 6.14
C LEU A 5 11.91 -31.96 5.72
N GLN A 6 11.39 -32.39 4.57
CA GLN A 6 11.69 -33.70 3.97
C GLN A 6 12.77 -33.63 2.89
N ARG A 7 13.14 -32.43 2.41
CA ARG A 7 14.13 -32.26 1.36
C ARG A 7 15.53 -32.64 1.85
N VAL A 8 16.40 -32.96 0.90
CA VAL A 8 17.81 -33.23 1.12
C VAL A 8 18.61 -32.46 0.07
N ASN A 9 19.71 -31.83 0.47
CA ASN A 9 20.65 -31.13 -0.42
C ASN A 9 19.98 -29.99 -1.21
N HIS A 10 19.09 -29.22 -0.57
CA HIS A 10 18.47 -28.07 -1.24
C HIS A 10 19.46 -26.90 -1.33
N PRO A 11 19.59 -26.23 -2.49
CA PRO A 11 20.40 -25.01 -2.61
C PRO A 11 20.01 -23.96 -1.55
N GLY A 12 20.98 -23.46 -0.80
CA GLY A 12 20.73 -22.55 0.33
C GLY A 12 20.34 -23.22 1.65
N ASN A 13 20.51 -24.55 1.78
CA ASN A 13 20.36 -25.32 3.02
C ASN A 13 19.00 -25.17 3.71
N LEU A 14 17.93 -24.87 2.95
CA LEU A 14 16.55 -24.88 3.46
C LEU A 14 15.94 -26.27 3.26
N ASP A 15 16.43 -27.22 4.04
CA ASP A 15 16.05 -28.63 3.95
C ASP A 15 16.00 -29.31 5.34
N LYS A 16 15.95 -30.65 5.38
CA LYS A 16 15.85 -31.40 6.63
C LYS A 16 17.03 -31.16 7.58
N ALA A 17 18.22 -30.83 7.08
CA ALA A 17 19.43 -30.60 7.87
C ALA A 17 19.49 -29.17 8.45
N SER A 18 18.65 -28.25 7.96
CA SER A 18 18.60 -26.87 8.42
C SER A 18 18.15 -26.76 9.87
N PRO A 19 18.91 -26.13 10.78
CA PRO A 19 18.44 -25.95 12.17
C PRO A 19 17.26 -24.97 12.28
N ASN A 20 17.06 -24.10 11.28
CA ASN A 20 16.14 -22.94 11.36
C ASN A 20 15.07 -22.94 10.24
N ALA A 21 14.78 -24.08 9.63
CA ALA A 21 13.85 -24.14 8.49
C ALA A 21 12.43 -23.72 8.86
N GLY A 22 11.93 -24.08 10.05
CA GLY A 22 10.64 -23.62 10.55
C GLY A 22 10.59 -22.10 10.69
N TYR A 23 11.61 -21.48 11.30
CA TYR A 23 11.70 -20.03 11.44
C TYR A 23 11.66 -19.31 10.09
N ILE A 24 12.49 -19.74 9.13
CA ILE A 24 12.54 -19.12 7.79
C ILE A 24 11.17 -19.22 7.11
N LEU A 25 10.46 -20.34 7.27
CA LEU A 25 9.13 -20.52 6.71
C LEU A 25 8.07 -19.66 7.40
N LEU A 26 8.20 -19.41 8.71
CA LEU A 26 7.39 -18.43 9.42
C LEU A 26 7.68 -17.01 8.93
N MET A 27 8.93 -16.64 8.63
CA MET A 27 9.23 -15.34 8.02
C MET A 27 8.45 -15.16 6.70
N PHE A 28 8.52 -16.15 5.80
CA PHE A 28 7.79 -16.10 4.53
C PHE A 28 6.28 -16.02 4.73
N TYR A 29 5.74 -16.75 5.70
CA TYR A 29 4.32 -16.67 6.04
C TYR A 29 3.93 -15.26 6.51
N ASN A 30 4.73 -14.67 7.40
CA ASN A 30 4.47 -13.35 7.97
C ASN A 30 4.72 -12.18 7.00
N LEU A 31 5.40 -12.38 5.85
CA LEU A 31 5.43 -11.38 4.76
C LEU A 31 4.02 -11.00 4.26
N TYR A 32 3.05 -11.88 4.49
CA TYR A 32 1.66 -11.70 4.10
C TYR A 32 0.73 -11.53 5.30
N ASP A 33 1.27 -11.21 6.48
CA ASP A 33 0.45 -10.96 7.67
C ASP A 33 -0.54 -9.80 7.41
N GLY A 34 -1.75 -9.95 7.92
CA GLY A 34 -2.86 -9.02 7.67
C GLY A 34 -3.43 -9.02 6.25
N LYS A 35 -2.95 -9.87 5.33
CA LYS A 35 -3.53 -9.98 3.97
C LYS A 35 -4.51 -11.14 3.87
N SER A 36 -5.68 -10.88 3.31
CA SER A 36 -6.59 -11.95 2.90
C SER A 36 -6.07 -12.63 1.64
N ARG A 37 -6.13 -13.97 1.59
CA ARG A 37 -5.87 -14.72 0.35
C ARG A 37 -6.75 -14.24 -0.80
N ARG A 38 -8.02 -13.93 -0.52
CA ARG A 38 -8.97 -13.45 -1.53
C ARG A 38 -8.53 -12.10 -2.08
N GLU A 39 -8.17 -11.16 -1.22
CA GLU A 39 -7.67 -9.84 -1.62
C GLU A 39 -6.38 -9.95 -2.43
N PHE A 40 -5.44 -10.79 -1.99
CA PHE A 40 -4.19 -11.00 -2.69
C PHE A 40 -4.39 -11.63 -4.08
N GLU A 41 -5.24 -12.65 -4.18
CA GLU A 41 -5.58 -13.26 -5.47
C GLU A 41 -6.30 -12.27 -6.39
N SER A 42 -7.20 -11.44 -5.85
CA SER A 42 -7.86 -10.35 -6.58
C SER A 42 -6.86 -9.33 -7.11
N GLU A 43 -5.92 -8.86 -6.28
CA GLU A 43 -4.87 -7.91 -6.68
C GLU A 43 -4.01 -8.48 -7.83
N LEU A 44 -3.59 -9.74 -7.71
CA LEU A 44 -2.81 -10.41 -8.77
C LEU A 44 -3.63 -10.56 -10.05
N TYR A 45 -4.90 -10.95 -9.93
CA TYR A 45 -5.78 -11.10 -11.08
C TYR A 45 -6.03 -9.77 -11.79
N GLU A 46 -6.27 -8.69 -11.04
CA GLU A 46 -6.43 -7.34 -11.59
C GLU A 46 -5.17 -6.87 -12.31
N ARG A 47 -3.99 -7.12 -11.73
CA ARG A 47 -2.71 -6.70 -12.31
C ARG A 47 -2.31 -7.48 -13.54
N PHE A 48 -2.41 -8.80 -13.50
CA PHE A 48 -1.88 -9.69 -14.54
C PHE A 48 -2.95 -10.20 -15.50
N GLY A 49 -4.23 -9.96 -15.19
CA GLY A 49 -5.40 -10.36 -15.97
C GLY A 49 -5.73 -11.85 -15.96
N SER A 50 -4.79 -12.68 -15.50
CA SER A 50 -4.97 -14.12 -15.29
C SER A 50 -4.09 -14.55 -14.13
N LEU A 51 -4.50 -15.60 -13.42
CA LEU A 51 -3.75 -16.15 -12.30
C LEU A 51 -3.59 -17.65 -12.49
N VAL A 52 -2.34 -18.09 -12.65
CA VAL A 52 -1.99 -19.51 -12.68
C VAL A 52 -1.74 -19.96 -11.25
N LYS A 53 -2.51 -20.93 -10.78
CA LYS A 53 -2.42 -21.45 -9.41
C LYS A 53 -1.74 -22.81 -9.44
N MET A 54 -0.74 -22.97 -8.57
CA MET A 54 -0.15 -24.28 -8.32
C MET A 54 -0.94 -25.00 -7.21
N PRO A 55 -1.64 -26.09 -7.51
CA PRO A 55 -2.41 -26.83 -6.52
C PRO A 55 -1.44 -27.63 -5.63
N LEU A 56 -1.18 -27.14 -4.43
CA LEU A 56 -0.25 -27.81 -3.49
C LEU A 56 -0.99 -28.74 -2.52
N LEU A 57 -2.22 -28.38 -2.15
CA LEU A 57 -3.07 -29.10 -1.20
C LEU A 57 -4.44 -29.35 -1.82
N LYS A 58 -5.02 -30.51 -1.51
CA LYS A 58 -6.37 -30.88 -1.94
C LYS A 58 -7.40 -29.91 -1.35
N PRO A 59 -8.42 -29.49 -2.12
CA PRO A 59 -9.46 -28.59 -1.64
C PRO A 59 -10.31 -29.27 -0.55
N GLU A 60 -10.71 -30.52 -0.80
CA GLU A 60 -11.52 -31.36 0.10
C GLU A 60 -10.68 -32.03 1.19
N ARG A 61 -9.94 -31.24 1.96
CA ARG A 61 -9.15 -31.75 3.09
C ARG A 61 -9.88 -31.48 4.40
N ALA A 62 -9.85 -32.46 5.30
CA ALA A 62 -10.25 -32.25 6.70
C ALA A 62 -9.35 -31.18 7.34
N PRO A 63 -9.78 -30.52 8.43
CA PRO A 63 -8.94 -29.58 9.19
C PRO A 63 -7.60 -30.20 9.62
N LEU A 64 -6.61 -29.34 9.90
CA LEU A 64 -5.33 -29.80 10.42
C LEU A 64 -5.52 -30.52 11.78
N PRO A 65 -4.76 -31.60 12.05
CA PRO A 65 -4.71 -32.22 13.36
C PRO A 65 -4.43 -31.18 14.45
N GLY A 66 -5.03 -31.38 15.63
CA GLY A 66 -4.98 -30.40 16.72
C GLY A 66 -3.55 -30.07 17.15
N ASP A 67 -2.69 -31.08 17.27
CA ASP A 67 -1.28 -30.93 17.63
C ASP A 67 -0.47 -30.17 16.56
N VAL A 68 -0.75 -30.41 15.27
CA VAL A 68 -0.17 -29.66 14.15
C VAL A 68 -0.59 -28.19 14.20
N LYS A 69 -1.87 -27.91 14.51
CA LYS A 69 -2.35 -26.54 14.66
C LYS A 69 -1.65 -25.86 15.84
N THR A 70 -1.64 -26.50 17.01
CA THR A 70 -1.02 -25.96 18.23
C THR A 70 0.46 -25.63 18.02
N ILE A 71 1.25 -26.52 17.42
CA ILE A 71 2.69 -26.24 17.24
C ILE A 71 2.95 -25.10 16.25
N LEU A 72 2.06 -24.89 15.27
CA LEU A 72 2.15 -23.74 14.35
C LEU A 72 1.76 -22.44 15.06
N ASP A 73 0.69 -22.45 15.86
CA ASP A 73 0.23 -21.30 16.64
C ASP A 73 1.29 -20.86 17.68
N GLU A 74 1.95 -21.82 18.33
CA GLU A 74 3.12 -21.57 19.20
C GLU A 74 4.26 -20.89 18.44
N GLY A 75 4.59 -21.38 17.24
CA GLY A 75 5.64 -20.81 16.41
C GLY A 75 5.34 -19.38 15.97
N MET A 76 4.10 -19.10 15.60
CA MET A 76 3.63 -17.75 15.29
C MET A 76 3.72 -16.81 16.50
N SER A 77 3.40 -17.31 17.68
CA SER A 77 3.49 -16.54 18.92
C SER A 77 4.94 -16.21 19.26
N LEU A 78 5.84 -17.19 19.15
CA LEU A 78 7.28 -17.00 19.32
C LEU A 78 7.87 -16.05 18.27
N PHE A 79 7.38 -16.11 17.03
CA PHE A 79 7.76 -15.18 15.95
C PHE A 79 7.42 -13.73 16.29
N ARG A 80 6.24 -13.47 16.86
CA ARG A 80 5.81 -12.13 17.28
C ARG A 80 6.68 -11.56 18.40
N LEU A 81 7.05 -12.39 19.37
CA LEU A 81 7.97 -12.00 20.46
C LEU A 81 9.37 -11.62 19.94
N HIS A 82 9.75 -12.17 18.79
CA HIS A 82 11.05 -11.97 18.15
C HIS A 82 11.04 -10.90 17.04
N GLN A 83 10.03 -10.01 16.96
CA GLN A 83 9.91 -9.02 15.86
C GLN A 83 11.00 -7.92 15.81
N SER A 84 12.04 -7.97 16.66
CA SER A 84 13.29 -7.23 16.39
C SER A 84 14.15 -8.06 15.41
N ARG A 85 14.83 -7.43 14.45
CA ARG A 85 15.51 -8.07 13.29
C ARG A 85 16.72 -8.98 13.65
N ALA A 86 16.67 -9.73 14.73
CA ALA A 86 17.72 -10.65 15.15
C ALA A 86 17.55 -12.03 14.49
N GLU A 87 18.68 -12.66 14.14
CA GLU A 87 18.71 -14.08 13.75
C GLU A 87 18.11 -14.97 14.85
N PRO A 88 17.38 -16.06 14.53
CA PRO A 88 16.76 -16.93 15.53
C PRO A 88 17.78 -17.64 16.44
N SER A 89 19.04 -17.74 16.00
CA SER A 89 20.18 -18.26 16.77
C SER A 89 20.80 -17.22 17.72
N LYS A 90 20.28 -15.99 17.77
CA LYS A 90 20.81 -14.88 18.57
C LYS A 90 19.66 -14.18 19.33
N GLY A 91 19.96 -13.67 20.52
CA GLY A 91 18.99 -12.93 21.34
C GLY A 91 18.24 -13.79 22.37
N SER A 92 17.31 -13.16 23.09
CA SER A 92 16.71 -13.68 24.32
C SER A 92 15.86 -14.94 24.16
N TYR A 93 15.45 -15.28 22.93
CA TYR A 93 14.55 -16.41 22.64
C TYR A 93 15.20 -17.56 21.84
N ALA A 94 16.54 -17.57 21.73
CA ALA A 94 17.25 -18.55 20.90
C ALA A 94 17.07 -20.00 21.37
N GLN A 95 16.94 -20.24 22.68
CA GLN A 95 16.71 -21.58 23.23
C GLN A 95 15.31 -22.08 22.91
N GLU A 96 14.31 -21.21 23.05
CA GLU A 96 12.91 -21.46 22.75
C GLU A 96 12.71 -21.76 21.27
N TRP A 97 13.41 -21.06 20.39
CA TRP A 97 13.43 -21.36 18.95
C TRP A 97 13.97 -22.76 18.65
N ALA A 98 15.13 -23.10 19.23
CA ALA A 98 15.74 -24.41 19.04
C ALA A 98 14.85 -25.54 19.57
N GLN A 99 14.17 -25.32 20.70
CA GLN A 99 13.21 -26.27 21.26
C GLN A 99 11.96 -26.40 20.39
N TRP A 100 11.41 -25.28 19.91
CA TRP A 100 10.24 -25.27 19.03
C TRP A 100 10.53 -25.99 17.71
N GLU A 101 11.67 -25.75 17.06
CA GLU A 101 12.08 -26.44 15.82
C GLU A 101 12.14 -27.96 15.99
N LYS A 102 12.70 -28.44 17.11
CA LYS A 102 12.73 -29.87 17.45
C LYS A 102 11.31 -30.43 17.61
N ARG A 103 10.44 -29.75 18.37
CA ARG A 103 9.06 -30.18 18.60
C ARG A 103 8.23 -30.15 17.32
N LEU A 104 8.38 -29.12 16.49
CA LEU A 104 7.75 -29.00 15.17
C LEU A 104 8.05 -30.25 14.32
N ARG A 105 9.32 -30.65 14.23
CA ARG A 105 9.72 -31.84 13.45
C ARG A 105 9.07 -33.12 13.97
N VAL A 106 9.02 -33.30 15.29
CA VAL A 106 8.37 -34.46 15.92
C VAL A 106 6.88 -34.49 15.61
N VAL A 107 6.17 -33.36 15.81
CA VAL A 107 4.73 -33.26 15.57
C VAL A 107 4.39 -33.49 14.10
N LEU A 108 5.13 -32.86 13.17
CA LEU A 108 4.91 -33.06 11.74
C LEU A 108 5.22 -34.49 11.30
N SER A 109 6.22 -35.15 11.88
CA SER A 109 6.55 -36.55 11.58
C SER A 109 5.47 -37.51 12.08
N ARG A 110 4.92 -37.29 13.28
CA ARG A 110 3.80 -38.09 13.82
C ARG A 110 2.54 -37.97 12.96
N ASN A 111 2.32 -36.80 12.36
CA ASN A 111 1.18 -36.52 11.49
C ASN A 111 1.48 -36.73 10.00
N ALA A 112 2.59 -37.40 9.64
CA ALA A 112 3.04 -37.53 8.26
C ALA A 112 2.00 -38.18 7.34
N ASN A 113 1.23 -39.17 7.82
CA ASN A 113 0.19 -39.84 7.03
C ASN A 113 -0.89 -38.86 6.58
N TYR A 114 -1.42 -38.06 7.51
CA TYR A 114 -2.39 -37.02 7.19
C TYR A 114 -1.77 -35.92 6.30
N LEU A 115 -0.59 -35.42 6.66
CA LEU A 115 0.07 -34.34 5.91
C LEU A 115 0.44 -34.76 4.48
N THR A 116 0.64 -36.05 4.24
CA THR A 116 0.86 -36.61 2.90
C THR A 116 -0.47 -36.82 2.17
N SER A 117 -1.53 -37.27 2.86
CA SER A 117 -2.82 -37.56 2.22
C SER A 117 -3.50 -36.32 1.63
N ILE A 118 -3.30 -35.15 2.24
CA ILE A 118 -3.87 -33.86 1.78
C ILE A 118 -3.07 -33.21 0.65
N GLN A 119 -1.90 -33.75 0.29
CA GLN A 119 -1.08 -33.18 -0.76
C GLN A 119 -1.60 -33.56 -2.14
N VAL A 120 -1.48 -32.62 -3.07
CA VAL A 120 -1.66 -32.93 -4.50
C VAL A 120 -0.35 -33.54 -5.02
N PRO A 121 -0.40 -34.71 -5.69
CA PRO A 121 0.75 -35.31 -6.36
C PRO A 121 1.40 -34.33 -7.35
N PHE A 122 2.73 -34.42 -7.49
CA PHE A 122 3.49 -33.44 -8.27
C PHE A 122 3.13 -33.46 -9.76
N ASP A 123 2.98 -34.65 -10.34
CA ASP A 123 2.57 -34.87 -11.72
C ASP A 123 1.18 -34.29 -12.01
N VAL A 124 0.24 -34.46 -11.09
CA VAL A 124 -1.10 -33.87 -11.18
C VAL A 124 -1.01 -32.34 -11.14
N ALA A 125 -0.24 -31.79 -10.20
CA ALA A 125 -0.07 -30.34 -10.09
C ALA A 125 0.59 -29.72 -11.34
N VAL A 126 1.58 -30.39 -11.93
CA VAL A 126 2.22 -29.97 -13.18
C VAL A 126 1.22 -30.00 -14.34
N LYS A 127 0.44 -31.07 -14.46
CA LYS A 127 -0.58 -31.20 -15.50
C LYS A 127 -1.62 -30.09 -15.40
N GLU A 128 -2.14 -29.82 -14.21
CA GLU A 128 -3.12 -28.75 -13.98
C GLU A 128 -2.55 -27.36 -14.29
N VAL A 129 -1.31 -27.08 -13.90
CA VAL A 129 -0.64 -25.82 -14.23
C VAL A 129 -0.44 -25.68 -15.74
N LEU A 130 -0.06 -26.75 -16.43
CA LEU A 130 0.11 -26.75 -17.89
C LEU A 130 -1.22 -26.45 -18.60
N GLU A 131 -2.33 -27.04 -18.16
CA GLU A 131 -3.65 -26.77 -18.75
C GLU A 131 -4.11 -25.34 -18.47
N GLN A 132 -3.86 -24.80 -17.27
CA GLN A 132 -4.11 -23.39 -16.98
C GLN A 132 -3.30 -22.46 -17.91
N LEU A 133 -2.02 -22.74 -18.11
CA LEU A 133 -1.16 -21.96 -19.01
C LEU A 133 -1.65 -22.02 -20.46
N LYS A 134 -2.08 -23.20 -20.94
CA LYS A 134 -2.66 -23.35 -22.28
C LYS A 134 -3.94 -22.53 -22.44
N ALA A 135 -4.83 -22.54 -21.44
CA ALA A 135 -6.07 -21.76 -21.45
C ALA A 135 -5.78 -20.25 -21.49
N VAL A 136 -4.79 -19.78 -20.72
CA VAL A 136 -4.33 -18.39 -20.76
C VAL A 136 -3.77 -18.04 -22.13
N ALA A 137 -2.93 -18.90 -22.73
CA ALA A 137 -2.33 -18.66 -24.04
C ALA A 137 -3.36 -18.61 -25.19
N LYS A 138 -4.46 -19.36 -25.07
CA LYS A 138 -5.58 -19.35 -26.04
C LYS A 138 -6.52 -18.16 -25.90
N GLY A 139 -6.42 -17.39 -24.80
CA GLY A 139 -7.35 -16.30 -24.51
C GLY A 139 -8.70 -16.77 -23.96
N ASP A 140 -8.83 -18.03 -23.55
CA ASP A 140 -10.06 -18.61 -23.00
C ASP A 140 -10.40 -18.01 -21.62
N VAL A 141 -9.44 -17.34 -20.98
CA VAL A 141 -9.62 -16.61 -19.73
C VAL A 141 -9.93 -15.14 -20.03
N LYS A 142 -11.17 -14.71 -19.76
CA LYS A 142 -11.58 -13.30 -19.88
C LYS A 142 -10.71 -12.42 -18.97
N THR A 143 -9.77 -11.68 -19.56
CA THR A 143 -9.01 -10.68 -18.82
C THR A 143 -9.97 -9.58 -18.32
N PRO A 144 -9.83 -9.09 -17.08
CA PRO A 144 -10.59 -7.95 -16.61
C PRO A 144 -10.36 -6.75 -17.54
N ASP A 145 -11.42 -5.95 -17.68
CA ASP A 145 -11.50 -4.81 -18.58
C ASP A 145 -10.24 -3.95 -18.52
N THR A 146 -9.72 -3.51 -19.66
CA THR A 146 -8.44 -2.75 -19.73
C THR A 146 -8.45 -1.47 -18.90
N ALA A 147 -9.64 -0.96 -18.55
CA ALA A 147 -9.81 0.12 -17.58
C ALA A 147 -9.30 -0.24 -16.17
N LYS A 148 -9.50 -1.48 -15.71
CA LYS A 148 -9.03 -1.97 -14.39
C LYS A 148 -7.54 -2.32 -14.36
N ARG A 149 -6.89 -2.49 -15.51
CA ARG A 149 -5.41 -2.65 -15.57
C ARG A 149 -4.64 -1.37 -15.19
N ARG A 150 -5.30 -0.20 -15.12
CA ARG A 150 -4.65 1.06 -14.71
C ARG A 150 -4.22 1.07 -13.23
N PHE A 151 -4.83 0.26 -12.37
CA PHE A 151 -4.55 0.31 -10.93
C PHE A 151 -3.13 -0.13 -10.53
N GLY A 152 -2.42 -0.88 -11.39
CA GLY A 152 -1.03 -1.29 -11.14
C GLY A 152 -0.01 -0.13 -11.17
N ASN A 153 -0.32 0.94 -11.89
CA ASN A 153 0.53 2.13 -12.04
C ASN A 153 0.13 3.30 -11.14
N ILE A 154 -0.94 3.18 -10.35
CA ILE A 154 -1.38 4.24 -9.45
C ILE A 154 -0.33 4.46 -8.35
N VAL A 155 0.20 5.66 -8.34
CA VAL A 155 1.12 6.23 -7.37
C VAL A 155 0.36 6.92 -6.25
N PHE A 156 -0.73 7.62 -6.53
CA PHE A 156 -1.53 8.33 -5.51
C PHE A 156 -2.99 8.56 -5.92
N ALA A 157 -3.84 8.80 -4.93
CA ALA A 157 -5.21 9.30 -5.10
C ALA A 157 -5.22 10.80 -4.79
N ALA A 158 -5.94 11.59 -5.58
CA ALA A 158 -6.06 13.04 -5.38
C ALA A 158 -7.41 13.57 -5.84
N VAL A 159 -7.81 14.72 -5.29
CA VAL A 159 -8.87 15.55 -5.85
C VAL A 159 -8.22 16.62 -6.73
N THR A 160 -8.43 16.54 -8.04
CA THR A 160 -7.93 17.53 -9.00
C THR A 160 -8.93 18.67 -9.10
N VAL A 161 -8.44 19.88 -8.84
CA VAL A 161 -9.25 21.11 -8.90
C VAL A 161 -8.94 21.87 -10.19
N PRO A 162 -9.93 22.55 -10.80
CA PRO A 162 -9.69 23.30 -12.02
C PRO A 162 -8.65 24.40 -11.83
N GLN A 163 -7.64 24.44 -12.71
CA GLN A 163 -6.57 25.44 -12.67
C GLN A 163 -7.13 26.86 -12.73
N ALA A 164 -8.12 27.11 -13.59
CA ALA A 164 -8.73 28.43 -13.76
C ALA A 164 -9.34 28.96 -12.45
N ASP A 165 -9.99 28.09 -11.67
CA ASP A 165 -10.60 28.47 -10.40
C ASP A 165 -9.54 28.78 -9.33
N ILE A 166 -8.43 28.02 -9.31
CA ILE A 166 -7.29 28.30 -8.43
C ILE A 166 -6.62 29.62 -8.79
N LEU A 167 -6.40 29.90 -10.08
CA LEU A 167 -5.83 31.17 -10.51
C LEU A 167 -6.76 32.35 -10.17
N SER A 168 -8.07 32.18 -10.33
CA SER A 168 -9.07 33.18 -9.93
C SER A 168 -9.03 33.45 -8.43
N LEU A 169 -8.91 32.41 -7.61
CA LEU A 169 -8.73 32.53 -6.15
C LEU A 169 -7.44 33.30 -5.82
N LEU A 170 -6.32 32.94 -6.44
CA LEU A 170 -5.03 33.58 -6.19
C LEU A 170 -5.01 35.05 -6.60
N ARG A 171 -5.68 35.41 -7.70
CA ARG A 171 -5.84 36.80 -8.12
C ARG A 171 -6.57 37.63 -7.07
N LYS A 172 -7.68 37.10 -6.53
CA LYS A 172 -8.42 37.76 -5.43
C LYS A 172 -7.55 37.93 -4.18
N LEU A 173 -6.67 36.99 -3.88
CA LEU A 173 -5.73 37.14 -2.77
C LEU A 173 -4.69 38.23 -3.04
N GLY A 174 -4.14 38.30 -4.25
CA GLY A 174 -3.21 39.37 -4.65
C GLY A 174 -3.86 40.77 -4.67
N GLU A 175 -5.13 40.87 -5.05
CA GLU A 175 -5.88 42.14 -5.01
C GLU A 175 -6.01 42.69 -3.57
N ASN A 176 -6.08 41.79 -2.58
CA ASN A 176 -6.28 42.15 -1.18
C ASN A 176 -4.96 42.27 -0.38
N ASP A 177 -3.87 41.67 -0.85
CA ASP A 177 -2.57 41.65 -0.17
C ASP A 177 -1.42 41.90 -1.17
N GLY A 178 -0.78 43.06 -1.03
CA GLY A 178 0.31 43.50 -1.91
C GLY A 178 1.56 42.60 -1.85
N ASP A 179 1.87 42.00 -0.69
CA ASP A 179 2.99 41.06 -0.57
C ASP A 179 2.69 39.77 -1.32
N VAL A 180 1.44 39.28 -1.21
CA VAL A 180 0.97 38.11 -1.98
C VAL A 180 1.02 38.41 -3.47
N ASN A 181 0.52 39.56 -3.91
CA ASN A 181 0.57 39.95 -5.33
C ASN A 181 2.00 39.97 -5.86
N ASN A 182 2.92 40.60 -5.13
CA ASN A 182 4.34 40.65 -5.50
C ASN A 182 4.95 39.25 -5.58
N PHE A 183 4.64 38.38 -4.62
CA PHE A 183 5.11 37.00 -4.61
C PHE A 183 4.59 36.20 -5.82
N LEU A 184 3.27 36.20 -6.06
CA LEU A 184 2.63 35.46 -7.14
C LEU A 184 3.15 35.90 -8.53
N ASN A 185 3.34 37.21 -8.72
CA ASN A 185 3.95 37.76 -9.93
C ASN A 185 5.43 37.37 -10.06
N GLY A 186 6.18 37.36 -8.96
CA GLY A 186 7.58 36.94 -8.92
C GLY A 186 7.78 35.49 -9.34
N ILE A 187 6.90 34.59 -8.89
CA ILE A 187 6.94 33.16 -9.26
C ILE A 187 6.26 32.86 -10.60
N LYS A 188 5.63 33.86 -11.24
CA LYS A 188 4.84 33.72 -12.47
C LYS A 188 3.85 32.55 -12.38
N VAL A 189 3.02 32.54 -11.35
CA VAL A 189 2.15 31.39 -11.04
C VAL A 189 1.21 31.03 -12.20
N GLU A 190 0.72 32.03 -12.95
CA GLU A 190 -0.17 31.82 -14.11
C GLU A 190 0.51 31.01 -15.22
N ASP A 191 1.82 31.21 -15.42
CA ASP A 191 2.61 30.50 -16.45
C ASP A 191 3.04 29.10 -15.98
N ASN A 192 3.22 28.91 -14.67
CA ASN A 192 3.87 27.73 -14.10
C ASN A 192 2.92 26.69 -13.50
N LEU A 193 1.68 27.07 -13.15
CA LEU A 193 0.72 26.15 -12.54
C LEU A 193 0.13 25.21 -13.59
N SER A 194 0.70 24.02 -13.78
CA SER A 194 0.20 23.06 -14.78
C SER A 194 -0.96 22.19 -14.30
N LYS A 195 -0.95 21.78 -13.02
CA LYS A 195 -1.99 20.95 -12.40
C LYS A 195 -2.14 21.35 -10.94
N ALA A 196 -3.38 21.46 -10.48
CA ALA A 196 -3.71 21.72 -9.08
C ALA A 196 -4.49 20.54 -8.52
N HIS A 197 -4.02 19.94 -7.43
CA HIS A 197 -4.68 18.82 -6.80
C HIS A 197 -4.38 18.75 -5.30
N VAL A 198 -5.33 18.21 -4.54
CA VAL A 198 -5.14 17.84 -3.14
C VAL A 198 -4.83 16.35 -3.09
N THR A 199 -3.64 15.98 -2.63
CA THR A 199 -3.29 14.56 -2.46
C THR A 199 -4.06 13.97 -1.27
N LEU A 200 -4.76 12.86 -1.51
CA LEU A 200 -5.50 12.09 -0.50
C LEU A 200 -4.63 11.02 0.12
N ALA A 201 -3.97 10.22 -0.72
CA ALA A 201 -3.03 9.22 -0.25
C ALA A 201 -1.99 8.92 -1.30
N HIS A 202 -0.75 8.70 -0.87
CA HIS A 202 0.35 8.31 -1.74
C HIS A 202 0.83 6.90 -1.39
N LYS A 203 1.01 6.05 -2.40
CA LYS A 203 1.37 4.62 -2.25
C LYS A 203 2.62 4.40 -1.41
N ARG A 204 3.64 5.25 -1.57
CA ARG A 204 4.88 5.15 -0.77
C ARG A 204 4.72 5.56 0.70
N ALA A 205 3.80 6.47 1.00
CA ALA A 205 3.62 7.00 2.35
C ALA A 205 2.58 6.21 3.14
N HIS A 206 1.47 5.84 2.48
CA HIS A 206 0.29 5.28 3.14
C HIS A 206 -0.03 3.83 2.71
N GLY A 207 0.70 3.29 1.73
CA GLY A 207 0.48 1.94 1.21
C GLY A 207 -0.62 1.87 0.15
N VAL A 208 -0.67 0.72 -0.55
CA VAL A 208 -1.62 0.49 -1.66
C VAL A 208 -3.07 0.48 -1.18
N ALA A 209 -3.34 -0.14 -0.03
CA ALA A 209 -4.69 -0.24 0.52
C ALA A 209 -5.30 1.14 0.81
N ALA A 210 -4.51 2.07 1.36
CA ALA A 210 -4.96 3.42 1.65
C ALA A 210 -5.24 4.23 0.37
N VAL A 211 -4.52 3.97 -0.73
CA VAL A 211 -4.84 4.58 -2.02
C VAL A 211 -6.13 3.95 -2.58
N ALA A 212 -6.22 2.62 -2.58
CA ALA A 212 -7.35 1.88 -3.13
C ALA A 212 -8.67 2.16 -2.40
N SER A 213 -8.64 2.55 -1.12
CA SER A 213 -9.86 2.86 -0.36
C SER A 213 -10.67 4.02 -0.96
N TYR A 214 -10.03 4.91 -1.72
CA TYR A 214 -10.73 6.00 -2.43
C TYR A 214 -11.42 5.54 -3.72
N GLY A 215 -11.29 4.26 -4.10
CA GLY A 215 -11.81 3.73 -5.37
C GLY A 215 -13.31 3.86 -5.52
N VAL A 216 -14.04 3.85 -4.41
CA VAL A 216 -15.49 4.02 -4.37
C VAL A 216 -15.94 5.43 -4.79
N TYR A 217 -15.05 6.42 -4.72
CA TYR A 217 -15.32 7.82 -5.06
C TYR A 217 -14.69 8.25 -6.40
N GLN A 218 -14.15 7.31 -7.20
CA GLN A 218 -13.50 7.67 -8.45
C GLN A 218 -14.46 8.41 -9.40
N ASN A 219 -13.96 9.48 -10.03
CA ASN A 219 -14.71 10.37 -10.93
C ASN A 219 -15.88 11.11 -10.26
N GLN A 220 -15.98 11.10 -8.93
CA GLN A 220 -16.97 11.88 -8.22
C GLN A 220 -16.46 13.29 -7.94
N GLU A 221 -17.38 14.24 -7.97
CA GLU A 221 -17.12 15.63 -7.59
C GLU A 221 -16.97 15.75 -6.08
N VAL A 222 -15.91 16.43 -5.64
CA VAL A 222 -15.58 16.66 -4.24
C VAL A 222 -15.45 18.17 -4.01
N PRO A 223 -16.25 18.76 -3.10
CA PRO A 223 -16.05 20.15 -2.71
C PRO A 223 -14.75 20.28 -1.90
N VAL A 224 -13.91 21.24 -2.27
CA VAL A 224 -12.63 21.56 -1.62
C VAL A 224 -12.67 23.01 -1.14
N SER A 225 -12.65 23.21 0.17
CA SER A 225 -12.63 24.54 0.80
C SER A 225 -11.20 24.96 1.10
N PHE A 226 -10.82 26.16 0.67
CA PHE A 226 -9.52 26.76 0.90
C PHE A 226 -9.63 27.87 1.95
N ASN A 227 -8.80 27.77 2.99
CA ASN A 227 -8.89 28.62 4.19
C ASN A 227 -7.60 29.40 4.49
N ALA A 228 -6.47 29.04 3.88
CA ALA A 228 -5.23 29.78 4.02
C ALA A 228 -4.30 29.59 2.82
N PHE A 229 -3.54 30.62 2.51
CA PHE A 229 -2.40 30.60 1.59
C PHE A 229 -1.10 30.68 2.39
N LEU A 230 -0.20 29.72 2.18
CA LEU A 230 1.10 29.67 2.85
C LEU A 230 2.22 29.72 1.83
N TYR A 231 3.25 30.51 2.11
CA TYR A 231 4.39 30.64 1.21
C TYR A 231 5.71 30.99 1.92
N THR A 232 6.79 30.64 1.24
CA THR A 232 8.19 30.99 1.53
C THR A 232 8.83 31.47 0.22
N ASP A 233 10.10 31.84 0.26
CA ASP A 233 10.91 32.06 -0.95
C ASP A 233 11.11 30.79 -1.80
N LYS A 234 10.81 29.59 -1.27
CA LYS A 234 11.06 28.30 -1.91
C LYS A 234 9.83 27.52 -2.35
N MET A 235 8.67 27.81 -1.79
CA MET A 235 7.46 27.04 -2.06
C MET A 235 6.20 27.79 -1.63
N ALA A 236 5.07 27.46 -2.26
CA ALA A 236 3.77 27.99 -1.93
C ALA A 236 2.67 26.95 -2.08
N ALA A 237 1.68 27.00 -1.19
CA ALA A 237 0.53 26.10 -1.19
C ALA A 237 -0.73 26.74 -0.61
N LEU A 238 -1.89 26.21 -1.01
CA LEU A 238 -3.18 26.50 -0.40
C LEU A 238 -3.57 25.39 0.55
N GLU A 239 -3.84 25.74 1.81
CA GLU A 239 -4.42 24.84 2.80
C GLU A 239 -5.85 24.48 2.39
N ALA A 240 -6.16 23.19 2.41
CA ALA A 240 -7.40 22.65 1.88
C ALA A 240 -8.15 21.80 2.92
N GLN A 241 -9.47 21.88 2.89
CA GLN A 241 -10.37 21.00 3.60
C GLN A 241 -11.31 20.35 2.61
N LEU A 242 -11.38 19.03 2.68
CA LEU A 242 -12.25 18.24 1.81
C LEU A 242 -13.62 18.10 2.45
N GLY A 243 -14.66 18.23 1.63
CA GLY A 243 -16.03 18.08 2.07
C GLY A 243 -16.54 16.65 1.97
N THR A 244 -17.84 16.55 1.70
CA THR A 244 -18.61 15.31 1.79
C THR A 244 -19.12 14.88 0.43
N VAL A 245 -19.08 13.57 0.17
CA VAL A 245 -19.63 12.93 -1.03
C VAL A 245 -20.61 11.85 -0.59
N ASN A 246 -21.85 11.88 -1.09
CA ASN A 246 -22.90 10.93 -0.71
C ASN A 246 -23.13 10.78 0.82
N GLY A 247 -22.92 11.85 1.58
CA GLY A 247 -23.03 11.84 3.05
C GLY A 247 -21.79 11.35 3.80
N GLU A 248 -20.76 10.89 3.09
CA GLU A 248 -19.48 10.46 3.66
C GLU A 248 -18.41 11.55 3.51
N LYS A 249 -17.76 11.91 4.62
CA LYS A 249 -16.67 12.88 4.60
C LYS A 249 -15.44 12.28 3.92
N ILE A 250 -14.86 13.01 2.97
CA ILE A 250 -13.60 12.62 2.34
C ILE A 250 -12.46 13.16 3.21
N ASP A 251 -11.70 12.28 3.85
CA ASP A 251 -10.50 12.67 4.59
C ASP A 251 -9.24 12.34 3.80
N SER A 252 -8.27 13.25 3.78
CA SER A 252 -6.91 12.94 3.33
C SER A 252 -6.17 12.15 4.41
N LYS A 253 -5.24 11.29 4.00
CA LYS A 253 -4.27 10.64 4.89
C LYS A 253 -3.08 11.53 5.22
N ASN A 254 -2.92 12.66 4.53
CA ASN A 254 -1.95 13.67 4.92
C ASN A 254 -2.50 14.49 6.08
N ASP A 255 -1.68 14.73 7.11
CA ASP A 255 -2.06 15.56 8.27
C ASP A 255 -2.44 16.98 7.88
N TRP A 256 -1.83 17.49 6.80
CA TRP A 256 -2.09 18.81 6.25
C TRP A 256 -2.46 18.71 4.77
N PRO A 257 -3.77 18.58 4.44
CA PRO A 257 -4.23 18.55 3.06
C PRO A 257 -4.03 19.93 2.43
N HIS A 258 -3.41 19.96 1.25
CA HIS A 258 -3.08 21.19 0.57
C HIS A 258 -2.96 20.99 -0.94
N VAL A 259 -3.02 22.10 -1.68
CA VAL A 259 -2.62 22.18 -3.09
C VAL A 259 -1.26 22.85 -3.15
N THR A 260 -0.23 22.13 -3.62
CA THR A 260 1.06 22.77 -3.94
C THR A 260 0.91 23.59 -5.21
N LEU A 261 1.26 24.88 -5.15
CA LEU A 261 1.13 25.80 -6.27
C LEU A 261 2.44 25.98 -7.03
N TRP A 262 3.54 26.02 -6.28
CA TRP A 262 4.86 26.28 -6.83
C TRP A 262 5.95 25.79 -5.87
N THR A 263 7.07 25.34 -6.45
CA THR A 263 8.33 25.11 -5.74
C THR A 263 9.49 25.67 -6.55
N ALA A 264 10.51 26.17 -5.86
CA ALA A 264 11.74 26.62 -6.46
C ALA A 264 12.49 25.47 -7.15
N PRO A 265 13.35 25.76 -8.15
CA PRO A 265 14.18 24.74 -8.79
C PRO A 265 14.96 23.90 -7.77
N GLY A 266 14.85 22.58 -7.87
CA GLY A 266 15.51 21.64 -6.97
C GLY A 266 14.75 21.31 -5.68
N VAL A 267 13.64 22.00 -5.39
CA VAL A 267 12.76 21.71 -4.24
C VAL A 267 11.65 20.76 -4.68
N ALA A 268 11.52 19.62 -4.01
CA ALA A 268 10.49 18.64 -4.33
C ALA A 268 9.11 19.10 -3.82
N PRO A 269 8.01 18.90 -4.57
CA PRO A 269 6.66 19.27 -4.13
C PRO A 269 6.27 18.71 -2.75
N LYS A 270 6.77 17.52 -2.39
CA LYS A 270 6.54 16.91 -1.07
C LYS A 270 7.02 17.77 0.10
N GLU A 271 7.96 18.67 -0.12
CA GLU A 271 8.49 19.57 0.94
C GLU A 271 7.46 20.62 1.36
N ALA A 272 6.45 20.91 0.52
CA ALA A 272 5.35 21.79 0.88
C ALA A 272 4.59 21.32 2.14
N ASN A 273 4.61 20.02 2.46
CA ASN A 273 4.08 19.49 3.72
C ASN A 273 4.70 20.14 4.98
N MET A 274 5.87 20.77 4.85
CA MET A 274 6.56 21.44 5.96
C MET A 274 6.08 22.88 6.21
N LEU A 275 5.25 23.45 5.32
CA LEU A 275 4.82 24.85 5.41
C LEU A 275 4.16 25.21 6.76
N PRO A 276 3.31 24.35 7.37
CA PRO A 276 2.77 24.62 8.69
C PRO A 276 3.87 24.77 9.77
N GLN A 277 4.86 23.87 9.79
CA GLN A 277 5.96 23.96 10.77
C GLN A 277 6.87 25.17 10.48
N LEU A 278 7.10 25.51 9.21
CA LEU A 278 7.84 26.71 8.82
C LEU A 278 7.09 27.98 9.26
N PHE A 279 5.76 28.02 9.16
CA PHE A 279 4.96 29.12 9.68
C PHE A 279 5.08 29.21 11.21
N SER A 280 4.96 28.09 11.93
CA SER A 280 5.11 28.04 13.39
C SER A 280 6.49 28.49 13.88
N SER A 281 7.53 28.37 13.05
CA SER A 281 8.90 28.83 13.35
C SER A 281 9.22 30.22 12.79
N GLY A 282 8.23 30.92 12.21
CA GLY A 282 8.40 32.27 11.65
C GLY A 282 9.14 32.31 10.30
N GLN A 283 9.31 31.17 9.64
CA GLN A 283 10.03 31.02 8.37
C GLN A 283 9.12 31.00 7.14
N ALA A 284 7.80 30.91 7.34
CA ALA A 284 6.80 31.05 6.29
C ALA A 284 5.79 32.15 6.63
N LYS A 285 5.16 32.70 5.61
CA LYS A 285 4.01 33.59 5.73
C LYS A 285 2.72 32.80 5.56
N ARG A 286 1.66 33.22 6.26
CA ARG A 286 0.30 32.66 6.14
C ARG A 286 -0.69 33.80 5.99
N VAL A 287 -1.53 33.71 4.96
CA VAL A 287 -2.63 34.64 4.69
C VAL A 287 -3.93 33.87 4.81
N LEU A 288 -4.83 34.33 5.68
CA LEU A 288 -6.12 33.67 5.91
C LEU A 288 -7.10 34.00 4.77
N ILE A 289 -7.94 33.03 4.44
CA ILE A 289 -9.03 33.15 3.48
C ILE A 289 -10.33 33.03 4.29
N ASP A 290 -10.92 34.17 4.62
CA ASP A 290 -12.16 34.26 5.41
C ASP A 290 -13.17 35.21 4.71
N PRO A 291 -14.34 34.70 4.27
CA PRO A 291 -14.80 33.31 4.38
C PRO A 291 -13.99 32.34 3.48
N PRO A 292 -13.90 31.05 3.85
CA PRO A 292 -13.26 30.04 3.00
C PRO A 292 -13.89 29.98 1.61
N ILE A 293 -13.06 29.79 0.58
CA ILE A 293 -13.50 29.67 -0.81
C ILE A 293 -13.57 28.20 -1.17
N THR A 294 -14.74 27.74 -1.63
CA THR A 294 -14.93 26.35 -2.05
C THR A 294 -14.89 26.22 -3.57
N ILE A 295 -14.08 25.28 -4.06
CA ILE A 295 -13.98 24.89 -5.47
C ILE A 295 -14.32 23.41 -5.57
N THR A 296 -15.11 23.02 -6.56
CA THR A 296 -15.40 21.62 -6.84
C THR A 296 -14.25 21.02 -7.65
N GLY A 297 -13.65 19.95 -7.12
CA GLY A 297 -12.68 19.13 -7.85
C GLY A 297 -13.24 17.75 -8.17
N VAL A 298 -12.47 16.95 -8.92
CA VAL A 298 -12.81 15.56 -9.25
C VAL A 298 -11.78 14.63 -8.63
N LEU A 299 -12.25 13.61 -7.92
CA LEU A 299 -11.37 12.58 -7.35
C LEU A 299 -10.92 11.59 -8.43
N ASP A 300 -9.62 11.43 -8.59
CA ASP A 300 -9.04 10.46 -9.52
C ASP A 300 -7.70 9.89 -9.01
N PHE A 301 -7.14 8.97 -9.79
CA PHE A 301 -5.91 8.26 -9.51
C PHE A 301 -4.81 8.58 -10.52
N TYR A 302 -3.59 8.71 -10.02
CA TYR A 302 -2.40 9.10 -10.77
C TYR A 302 -1.25 8.15 -10.55
#